data_AF-A0A521YWQ6-F1
#
_entry.id   AF-A0A521YWQ6-F1
#
_cell.length_a   1.000
_cell.length_b   1.000
_cell.length_c   1.000
_cell.angle_alpha   90.00
_cell.angle_beta   90.00
_cell.angle_gamma   90.00
#
_symmetry.space_group_name_H-M   'P 1'
#
loop_
_entity.id
_entity.type
_entity.pdbx_description
1 polymer ?
#
loop_
_entity_poly.entity_id
_entity_poly.type
_entity_poly.pdbx_seq_one_letter_code
_entity_poly.pdbx_strand_id
1 'polypeptide(L)'
;MSQNYGTKRIVTGAHYGLRDWLAQRVTACLMALFTIALLAQVIIGEPISYYKWAGIFSQQWMKTLTFVVILAMLYHVWVGVRDIFMDYIKPVGIRLGLQVFAIVWLVGCAGWAIQVLWRL
;
A
#
# COMPACT_ATOMS: atom_id res chain seq x y z
N MET A 1 3.84 -40.21 -14.92
CA MET A 1 2.58 -39.57 -14.46
C MET A 1 2.94 -38.31 -13.68
N SER A 2 2.29 -37.18 -13.94
CA SER A 2 2.49 -35.97 -13.14
C SER A 2 2.00 -36.22 -11.70
N GLN A 3 2.80 -35.84 -10.71
CA GLN A 3 2.41 -35.89 -9.30
C GLN A 3 1.28 -34.88 -9.07
N ASN A 4 0.06 -35.38 -8.82
CA ASN A 4 -1.16 -34.58 -8.67
C ASN A 4 -1.56 -34.32 -7.21
N TYR A 5 -0.67 -34.60 -6.25
CA TYR A 5 -0.88 -34.44 -4.82
C TYR A 5 0.40 -33.96 -4.12
N GLY A 6 0.26 -33.41 -2.91
CA GLY A 6 1.37 -32.84 -2.14
C GLY A 6 1.82 -31.44 -2.60
N THR A 7 2.85 -30.88 -1.95
CA THR A 7 3.38 -29.53 -2.20
C THR A 7 3.95 -29.30 -3.60
N LYS A 8 4.15 -30.37 -4.38
CA LYS A 8 4.64 -30.31 -5.78
C LYS A 8 3.53 -30.43 -6.82
N ARG A 9 2.25 -30.46 -6.43
CA ARG A 9 1.11 -30.51 -7.35
C ARG A 9 1.05 -29.24 -8.20
N ILE A 10 1.07 -29.40 -9.52
CA ILE A 10 0.85 -28.30 -10.46
C ILE A 10 -0.66 -28.10 -10.63
N VAL A 11 -1.23 -27.12 -9.92
CA VAL A 11 -2.62 -26.70 -10.11
C VAL A 11 -2.62 -25.56 -11.13
N THR A 12 -3.14 -25.81 -12.33
CA THR A 12 -3.37 -24.77 -13.32
C THR A 12 -4.33 -23.72 -12.71
N GLY A 13 -3.90 -22.46 -12.64
CA GLY A 13 -4.68 -21.36 -12.06
C GLY A 13 -4.32 -20.92 -10.63
N ALA A 14 -3.60 -21.72 -9.83
CA ALA A 14 -3.33 -21.38 -8.41
C ALA A 14 -2.29 -20.27 -8.18
N HIS A 15 -1.52 -19.88 -9.20
CA HIS A 15 -0.49 -18.85 -9.08
C HIS A 15 -1.03 -17.41 -9.24
N TYR A 16 -2.27 -17.22 -9.70
CA TYR A 16 -2.78 -15.88 -10.01
C TYR A 16 -3.19 -15.06 -8.78
N GLY A 17 -3.45 -15.69 -7.62
CA GLY A 17 -3.87 -15.00 -6.40
C GLY A 17 -2.78 -14.86 -5.33
N LEU A 18 -1.79 -15.77 -5.29
CA LEU A 18 -0.82 -15.83 -4.18
C LEU A 18 0.04 -14.56 -4.06
N ARG A 19 0.43 -13.96 -5.19
CA ARG A 19 1.27 -12.75 -5.21
C ARG A 19 0.54 -11.55 -4.60
N ASP A 20 -0.66 -11.27 -5.12
CA ASP A 20 -1.48 -10.15 -4.64
C ASP A 20 -1.93 -10.39 -3.18
N TRP A 21 -2.25 -11.64 -2.85
CA TRP A 21 -2.56 -12.05 -1.49
C TRP A 21 -1.39 -11.75 -0.54
N LEU A 22 -0.17 -12.21 -0.86
CA LEU A 22 1.00 -12.02 -0.01
C LEU A 22 1.34 -10.53 0.12
N ALA A 23 1.31 -9.81 -0.99
CA ALA A 23 1.62 -8.40 -1.03
C ALA A 23 0.63 -7.56 -0.21
N GLN A 24 -0.66 -7.91 -0.18
CA GLN A 24 -1.64 -7.31 0.75
C GLN A 24 -1.23 -7.43 2.23
N ARG A 25 -0.73 -8.61 2.66
CA ARG A 25 -0.36 -8.85 4.06
C ARG A 25 0.91 -8.10 4.42
N VAL A 26 1.92 -8.18 3.57
CA VAL A 26 3.21 -7.50 3.79
C VAL A 26 3.02 -5.99 3.85
N THR A 27 2.25 -5.41 2.91
CA THR A 27 1.95 -3.98 2.90
C THR A 27 1.13 -3.56 4.13
N ALA A 28 0.14 -4.36 4.55
CA ALA A 28 -0.64 -4.10 5.76
C ALA A 28 0.24 -4.10 7.02
N CYS A 29 1.08 -5.11 7.21
CA CYS A 29 2.01 -5.19 8.34
C CYS A 29 2.96 -4.00 8.36
N LEU A 30 3.52 -3.62 7.21
CA LEU A 30 4.41 -2.48 7.11
C LEU A 30 3.73 -1.16 7.49
N MET A 31 2.51 -0.91 6.98
CA MET A 31 1.72 0.27 7.32
C MET A 31 1.35 0.30 8.82
N ALA A 32 0.99 -0.86 9.40
CA ALA A 32 0.66 -0.97 10.82
C ALA A 32 1.88 -0.65 11.71
N LEU A 33 3.05 -1.22 11.40
CA LEU A 33 4.29 -0.96 12.13
C LEU A 33 4.70 0.51 12.04
N PHE A 34 4.62 1.11 10.84
CA PHE A 34 4.89 2.53 10.66
C PHE A 34 3.93 3.40 11.48
N THR A 35 2.64 3.08 11.47
CA THR A 35 1.62 3.83 12.23
C THR A 35 1.91 3.79 13.72
N ILE A 36 2.23 2.61 14.27
CA ILE A 36 2.61 2.46 15.69
C ILE A 36 3.87 3.29 16.01
N ALA A 37 4.90 3.20 15.17
CA ALA A 37 6.15 3.93 15.38
C ALA A 37 5.94 5.46 15.31
N LEU A 38 5.16 5.95 14.35
CA LEU A 38 4.83 7.37 14.22
C LEU A 38 4.00 7.85 15.42
N LEU A 39 2.98 7.10 15.83
CA LEU A 39 2.16 7.44 17.00
C LEU A 39 2.99 7.47 18.28
N ALA A 40 3.93 6.53 18.46
CA ALA A 40 4.85 6.55 19.59
C ALA A 40 5.68 7.86 19.62
N GLN A 41 6.22 8.29 18.48
CA GLN A 41 6.95 9.56 18.40
C GLN A 41 6.06 10.78 18.65
N VAL A 42 4.82 10.75 18.17
CA VAL A 42 3.88 11.87 18.33
C VAL A 42 3.38 12.00 19.77
N ILE A 43 3.04 10.89 20.42
CA ILE A 43 2.36 10.87 21.73
C ILE A 43 3.36 10.92 22.90
N ILE A 44 4.54 10.30 22.76
CA ILE A 44 5.54 10.27 23.84
C ILE A 44 6.31 11.59 23.89
N GLY A 45 6.55 12.11 25.10
CA GLY A 45 7.35 13.30 25.34
C GLY A 45 6.53 14.59 25.27
N GLU A 46 7.04 15.59 24.56
CA GLU A 46 6.44 16.92 24.49
C GLU A 46 5.12 16.95 23.69
N PRO A 47 4.22 17.91 23.96
CA PRO A 47 3.01 18.10 23.17
C PRO A 47 3.30 18.27 21.67
N ILE A 48 2.35 17.87 20.83
CA ILE A 48 2.48 18.03 19.38
C ILE A 48 2.61 19.52 19.02
N SER A 49 3.70 19.85 18.33
CA SER A 49 3.99 21.18 17.82
C SER A 49 4.50 21.08 16.38
N TYR A 50 4.51 22.19 15.66
CA TYR A 50 5.10 22.25 14.32
C TYR A 50 6.55 21.75 14.32
N TYR A 51 7.35 22.17 15.30
CA TYR A 51 8.77 21.79 15.40
C TYR A 51 8.95 20.30 15.66
N LYS A 52 8.12 19.69 16.52
CA LYS A 52 8.14 18.24 16.76
C LYS A 52 7.81 17.48 15.48
N TRP A 53 6.74 17.88 14.79
CA TRP A 53 6.32 17.24 13.53
C TRP A 53 7.39 17.36 12.44
N ALA A 54 7.87 18.58 12.20
CA ALA A 54 8.92 18.84 11.22
C ALA A 54 10.22 18.08 11.57
N GLY A 55 10.60 18.04 12.85
CA GLY A 55 11.78 17.32 13.32
C GLY A 55 11.71 15.82 13.05
N ILE A 56 10.54 15.19 13.26
CA ILE A 56 10.32 13.76 12.95
C ILE A 56 10.55 13.50 11.46
N PHE A 57 9.87 14.24 10.58
CA PHE A 57 9.90 13.99 9.14
C PHE A 57 11.11 14.58 8.41
N SER A 58 11.91 15.44 9.05
CA SER A 58 13.16 15.95 8.48
C SER A 58 14.27 14.89 8.41
N GLN A 59 14.21 13.85 9.25
CA GLN A 59 15.25 12.84 9.33
C GLN A 59 15.23 11.96 8.07
N GLN A 60 16.40 11.77 7.44
CA GLN A 60 16.50 11.07 6.15
C GLN A 60 15.92 9.65 6.21
N TRP A 61 16.15 8.92 7.30
CA TRP A 61 15.59 7.57 7.46
C TRP A 61 14.07 7.57 7.58
N MET A 62 13.48 8.60 8.22
CA MET A 62 12.03 8.75 8.33
C MET A 62 11.42 9.10 6.96
N LYS A 63 12.09 9.93 6.17
CA LYS A 63 11.69 10.20 4.77
C LYS A 63 11.70 8.91 3.95
N THR A 64 12.78 8.15 3.98
CA THR A 64 12.87 6.88 3.25
C THR A 64 11.80 5.88 3.71
N LEU A 65 11.58 5.73 5.02
CA LEU A 65 10.56 4.84 5.56
C LEU A 65 9.15 5.28 5.14
N THR A 66 8.84 6.57 5.24
CA THR A 66 7.55 7.15 4.83
C THR A 66 7.31 6.92 3.34
N PHE A 67 8.33 7.10 2.51
CA PHE A 67 8.25 6.82 1.08
C PHE A 67 7.92 5.35 0.79
N VAL A 68 8.63 4.41 1.45
CA VAL A 68 8.35 2.97 1.32
C VAL A 68 6.92 2.63 1.76
N VAL A 69 6.44 3.25 2.84
CA VAL A 69 5.05 3.08 3.33
C VAL A 69 4.03 3.64 2.35
N ILE A 70 4.32 4.78 1.70
CA ILE A 70 3.47 5.32 0.63
C ILE A 70 3.38 4.33 -0.53
N LEU A 71 4.50 3.77 -1.01
CA LEU A 71 4.49 2.75 -2.06
C LEU A 71 3.69 1.51 -1.65
N ALA A 72 3.86 1.06 -0.40
CA ALA A 72 3.10 -0.04 0.17
C ALA A 72 1.59 0.27 0.17
N MET A 73 1.19 1.46 0.60
CA MET A 73 -0.20 1.92 0.61
C MET A 73 -0.79 2.00 -0.79
N LEU A 74 -0.07 2.55 -1.77
CA LEU A 74 -0.53 2.65 -3.16
C LEU A 74 -0.81 1.26 -3.74
N TYR A 75 0.09 0.30 -3.52
CA TYR A 75 -0.09 -1.08 -3.96
C TYR A 75 -1.25 -1.77 -3.21
N HIS A 76 -1.35 -1.55 -1.89
CA HIS A 76 -2.41 -2.10 -1.05
C HIS A 76 -3.79 -1.61 -1.49
N VAL A 77 -3.92 -0.31 -1.75
CA VAL A 77 -5.17 0.28 -2.25
C VAL A 77 -5.50 -0.23 -3.64
N TRP A 78 -4.51 -0.31 -4.55
CA TRP A 78 -4.74 -0.81 -5.90
C TRP A 78 -5.36 -2.20 -5.91
N VAL A 79 -4.73 -3.16 -5.22
CA VAL A 79 -5.22 -4.55 -5.19
C VAL A 79 -6.59 -4.63 -4.51
N GLY A 80 -6.77 -3.97 -3.36
CA GLY A 80 -8.05 -4.01 -2.63
C GLY A 80 -9.20 -3.39 -3.43
N VAL A 81 -8.99 -2.23 -4.04
CA VAL A 81 -10.02 -1.53 -4.83
C VAL A 81 -10.34 -2.30 -6.11
N ARG A 82 -9.32 -2.88 -6.78
CA ARG A 82 -9.54 -3.73 -7.95
C ARG A 82 -10.45 -4.91 -7.61
N ASP A 83 -10.18 -5.58 -6.49
CA ASP A 83 -10.96 -6.75 -6.05
C ASP A 83 -12.40 -6.35 -5.72
N ILE A 84 -12.61 -5.23 -4.99
CA ILE A 84 -13.94 -4.65 -4.75
C ILE A 84 -14.69 -4.39 -6.07
N PHE A 85 -14.00 -3.79 -7.06
CA PHE A 85 -14.63 -3.51 -8.34
C PHE A 85 -15.00 -4.79 -9.11
N MET A 86 -14.17 -5.82 -9.06
CA MET A 86 -14.46 -7.11 -9.69
C MET A 86 -15.65 -7.82 -9.03
N ASP A 87 -15.77 -7.72 -7.70
CA ASP A 87 -16.83 -8.42 -6.95
C ASP A 87 -18.17 -7.72 -7.07
N TYR A 88 -18.21 -6.39 -6.94
CA TYR A 88 -19.46 -5.64 -6.78
C TYR A 88 -19.93 -4.93 -8.05
N ILE A 89 -19.04 -4.61 -9.00
CA ILE A 89 -19.41 -3.82 -10.19
C ILE A 89 -19.60 -4.75 -11.39
N LYS A 90 -20.87 -5.04 -11.68
CA LYS A 90 -21.25 -5.99 -12.75
C LYS A 90 -21.07 -5.42 -14.16
N PRO A 91 -21.51 -4.18 -14.48
CA PRO A 91 -21.36 -3.63 -15.82
C PRO A 91 -19.88 -3.39 -16.17
N VAL A 92 -19.40 -4.02 -17.25
CA VAL A 92 -17.97 -4.02 -17.61
C VAL A 92 -17.44 -2.61 -17.91
N GLY A 93 -18.21 -1.77 -18.60
CA GLY A 93 -17.78 -0.40 -18.95
C GLY A 93 -17.55 0.46 -17.71
N ILE A 94 -18.44 0.37 -16.72
CA ILE A 94 -18.32 1.10 -15.45
C ILE A 94 -17.11 0.58 -14.66
N ARG A 95 -16.96 -0.74 -14.56
CA ARG A 95 -15.84 -1.36 -13.85
C ARG A 95 -14.49 -0.94 -14.43
N LEU A 96 -14.34 -0.97 -15.76
CA LEU A 96 -13.10 -0.54 -16.43
C LEU A 96 -12.85 0.95 -16.24
N GLY A 97 -13.88 1.79 -16.38
CA GLY A 97 -13.77 3.23 -16.12
C GLY A 97 -13.27 3.53 -14.71
N LEU A 98 -13.79 2.83 -13.70
CA LEU A 98 -13.36 2.98 -12.31
C LEU A 98 -11.96 2.45 -12.04
N GLN A 99 -11.55 1.34 -12.68
CA GLN A 99 -10.17 0.87 -12.60
C GLN A 99 -9.19 1.88 -13.19
N VAL A 100 -9.49 2.47 -14.35
CA VAL A 100 -8.68 3.53 -14.96
C VAL A 100 -8.60 4.75 -14.04
N PHE A 101 -9.76 5.19 -13.51
CA PHE A 101 -9.81 6.29 -12.55
C PHE A 101 -8.93 6.02 -11.32
N ALA A 102 -9.04 4.82 -10.72
CA ALA A 102 -8.25 4.45 -9.55
C ALA A 102 -6.75 4.47 -9.84
N ILE A 103 -6.30 3.98 -11.01
CA ILE A 103 -4.90 4.05 -11.41
C ILE A 103 -4.43 5.50 -11.53
N VAL A 104 -5.16 6.34 -12.28
CA VAL A 104 -4.80 7.75 -12.48
C VAL A 104 -4.74 8.50 -11.14
N TRP A 105 -5.72 8.25 -10.27
CA TRP A 105 -5.77 8.83 -8.93
C TRP A 105 -4.55 8.42 -8.09
N LEU A 106 -4.24 7.11 -8.03
CA LEU A 106 -3.11 6.61 -7.25
C LEU A 106 -1.76 7.13 -7.78
N VAL A 107 -1.60 7.27 -9.11
CA VAL A 107 -0.41 7.90 -9.70
C VAL A 107 -0.31 9.38 -9.32
N GLY A 108 -1.43 10.11 -9.34
CA GLY A 108 -1.48 11.50 -8.87
C GLY A 108 -1.09 11.62 -7.39
N CYS A 109 -1.63 10.75 -6.53
CA CYS A 109 -1.25 10.68 -5.12
C CYS A 109 0.24 10.36 -4.93
N ALA A 110 0.80 9.46 -5.74
CA ALA A 110 2.23 9.12 -5.68
C ALA A 110 3.11 10.33 -6.01
N GLY A 111 2.82 11.03 -7.10
CA GLY A 111 3.57 12.22 -7.52
C GLY A 111 3.51 13.33 -6.47
N TRP A 112 2.31 13.61 -5.94
CA TRP A 112 2.14 14.61 -4.89
C TRP A 112 2.85 14.23 -3.59
N ALA A 113 2.77 12.96 -3.17
CA ALA A 113 3.42 12.51 -1.94
C ALA A 113 4.95 12.61 -2.02
N ILE A 114 5.55 12.27 -3.17
CA ILE A 114 6.99 12.48 -3.42
C ILE A 114 7.34 13.96 -3.31
N GLN A 115 6.56 14.83 -3.96
CA GLN A 115 6.78 16.27 -3.93
C GLN A 115 6.73 16.81 -2.50
N VAL A 116 5.74 16.42 -1.70
CA VAL A 116 5.61 16.87 -0.29
C VAL A 116 6.77 16.38 0.55
N LEU A 117 7.14 15.10 0.43
CA LEU A 117 8.13 14.47 1.29
C LEU A 117 9.57 14.96 1.04
N TRP A 118 9.88 15.38 -0.18
CA TRP A 118 11.19 15.95 -0.54
C TRP A 118 11.26 17.47 -0.54
N ARG A 119 10.14 18.17 -0.37
CA ARG A 119 10.12 19.62 -0.20
C ARG A 119 10.26 20.06 1.27
N LEU A 120 9.94 19.16 2.21
CA LEU A 120 10.26 19.28 3.64
C LEU A 120 11.77 19.19 3.88
#